data_AF-D9YIG2-F1
#
_entry.id   AF-D9YIG2-F1
#
_cell.length_a   1.000
_cell.length_b   1.000
_cell.length_c   1.000
_cell.angle_alpha   90.00
_cell.angle_beta   90.00
_cell.angle_gamma   90.00
#
_symmetry.space_group_name_H-M   'P 1'
#
loop_
_entity.id
_entity.type
_entity.pdbx_description
1 polymer ?
#
loop_
_entity_poly.entity_id
_entity_poly.type
_entity_poly.pdbx_seq_one_letter_code
_entity_poly.pdbx_strand_id
1 'polypeptide(L)'
;KNQGACGSCWAFSAVGNIESQWARAGHGLVSLSEQQLVSCDDKDNGCNGGLMLQAFEWLLRHMYGIVFTEKSYPYTSGNGDVAECLNSSKLVPGARIDGYVMIPSNETVMAAWLAENGPIAIGVDASSFMSYQSGVLTSCAGDALNHGVLLVGYNTTGGVPYWVIKNSWGEDWGEKGYVRVAMGLNACLLSEYPVSAHVPQSLTPASTASGNFCEACWTVMLHRILSVLKTNGWLLGRR
;
A
#
# COMPACT_ATOMS: atom_id res chain seq x y z
N LYS A 1 1.92 4.93 -15.00
CA LYS A 1 0.92 4.09 -15.72
C LYS A 1 -0.30 4.94 -16.09
N ASN A 2 -1.18 4.44 -16.96
CA ASN A 2 -2.38 5.17 -17.40
C ASN A 2 -3.58 4.20 -17.51
N GLN A 3 -4.65 4.46 -16.76
CA GLN A 3 -5.89 3.66 -16.79
C GLN A 3 -6.76 3.93 -18.03
N GLY A 4 -6.50 5.02 -18.76
CA GLY A 4 -7.30 5.43 -19.90
C GLY A 4 -8.76 5.69 -19.54
N ALA A 5 -9.68 5.22 -20.38
CA ALA A 5 -11.13 5.41 -20.19
C ALA A 5 -11.78 4.42 -19.20
N CYS A 6 -11.02 3.42 -18.73
CA CYS A 6 -11.53 2.40 -17.82
C CYS A 6 -11.57 2.91 -16.38
N GLY A 7 -12.69 2.72 -15.69
CA GLY A 7 -12.87 3.00 -14.25
C GLY A 7 -12.15 1.99 -13.36
N SER A 8 -10.84 1.81 -13.56
CA SER A 8 -10.00 0.81 -12.89
C SER A 8 -9.00 1.40 -11.89
N CYS A 9 -9.21 2.64 -11.44
CA CYS A 9 -8.33 3.32 -10.48
C CYS A 9 -8.12 2.51 -9.19
N TRP A 10 -9.13 1.77 -8.75
CA TRP A 10 -9.06 0.82 -7.63
C TRP A 10 -7.94 -0.22 -7.82
N ALA A 11 -7.82 -0.79 -9.02
CA ALA A 11 -6.79 -1.76 -9.35
C ALA A 11 -5.39 -1.10 -9.36
N PHE A 12 -5.25 0.08 -9.97
CA PHE A 12 -3.99 0.83 -9.97
C PHE A 12 -3.53 1.23 -8.56
N SER A 13 -4.47 1.65 -7.70
CA SER A 13 -4.19 1.99 -6.30
C SER A 13 -3.73 0.76 -5.52
N ALA A 14 -4.48 -0.35 -5.61
CA ALA A 14 -4.14 -1.61 -4.96
C ALA A 14 -2.78 -2.15 -5.44
N VAL A 15 -2.57 -2.25 -6.75
CA VAL A 15 -1.33 -2.78 -7.34
C VAL A 15 -0.14 -1.89 -7.01
N GLY A 16 -0.27 -0.57 -7.11
CA GLY A 16 0.80 0.35 -6.74
C GLY A 16 1.22 0.24 -5.27
N ASN A 17 0.26 -0.04 -4.37
CA ASN A 17 0.56 -0.34 -2.97
C ASN A 17 1.31 -1.67 -2.85
N ILE A 18 0.89 -2.74 -3.52
CA ILE A 18 1.57 -4.05 -3.49
C ILE A 18 2.99 -3.95 -4.04
N GLU A 19 3.21 -3.26 -5.17
CA GLU A 19 4.55 -3.00 -5.73
C GLU A 19 5.48 -2.36 -4.67
N SER A 20 4.94 -1.40 -3.92
CA SER A 20 5.68 -0.67 -2.90
C SER A 20 5.97 -1.52 -1.66
N GLN A 21 4.98 -2.26 -1.15
CA GLN A 21 5.15 -3.14 0.00
C GLN A 21 6.11 -4.30 -0.32
N TRP A 22 6.05 -4.83 -1.54
CA TRP A 22 6.96 -5.87 -2.01
C TRP A 22 8.42 -5.39 -2.03
N ALA A 23 8.68 -4.21 -2.62
CA ALA A 23 10.01 -3.63 -2.64
C ALA A 23 10.53 -3.35 -1.21
N ARG A 24 9.67 -2.86 -0.32
CA ARG A 24 10.03 -2.58 1.08
C ARG A 24 10.33 -3.83 1.90
N ALA A 25 9.74 -4.98 1.56
CA ALA A 25 10.05 -6.26 2.20
C ALA A 25 11.43 -6.84 1.80
N GLY A 26 12.23 -6.09 1.03
CA GLY A 26 13.59 -6.47 0.63
C GLY A 26 13.67 -7.14 -0.74
N HIS A 27 12.56 -7.18 -1.50
CA HIS A 27 12.55 -7.66 -2.87
C HIS A 27 12.90 -6.54 -3.86
N GLY A 28 13.22 -6.90 -5.10
CA GLY A 28 13.41 -5.91 -6.17
C GLY A 28 12.08 -5.25 -6.55
N LEU A 29 12.12 -3.95 -6.87
CA LEU A 29 10.97 -3.27 -7.44
C LEU A 29 10.60 -3.92 -8.79
N VAL A 30 9.36 -4.39 -8.89
CA VAL A 30 8.81 -5.06 -10.06
C VAL A 30 7.47 -4.43 -10.38
N SER A 31 7.19 -4.18 -11.66
CA SER A 31 5.85 -3.73 -12.03
C SER A 31 4.87 -4.88 -12.17
N LEU A 32 3.71 -4.71 -11.58
CA LEU A 32 2.68 -5.73 -11.40
C LEU A 32 1.43 -5.43 -12.23
N SER A 33 0.61 -6.45 -12.49
CA SER A 33 -0.51 -6.36 -13.43
C SER A 33 -1.79 -5.85 -12.79
N GLU A 34 -2.24 -4.67 -13.19
CA GLU A 34 -3.62 -4.24 -12.95
C GLU A 34 -4.64 -5.06 -13.75
N GLN A 35 -4.24 -5.55 -14.93
CA GLN A 35 -5.13 -6.32 -15.80
C GLN A 35 -5.60 -7.62 -15.14
N GLN A 36 -4.76 -8.25 -14.32
CA GLN A 36 -5.15 -9.40 -13.52
C GLN A 36 -6.38 -9.09 -12.67
N LEU A 37 -6.38 -7.97 -11.95
CA LEU A 37 -7.54 -7.56 -11.15
C LEU A 37 -8.72 -7.19 -12.05
N VAL A 38 -8.50 -6.33 -13.04
CA VAL A 38 -9.58 -5.82 -13.91
C VAL A 38 -10.32 -6.93 -14.67
N SER A 39 -9.63 -7.99 -15.07
CA SER A 39 -10.21 -9.09 -15.85
C SER A 39 -10.65 -10.30 -15.02
N CYS A 40 -10.01 -10.55 -13.86
CA CYS A 40 -10.22 -11.80 -13.11
C CYS A 40 -10.92 -11.63 -11.77
N ASP A 41 -10.86 -10.44 -11.17
CA ASP A 41 -11.55 -10.18 -9.92
C ASP A 41 -13.06 -10.16 -10.16
N ASP A 42 -13.76 -11.10 -9.54
CA ASP A 42 -15.21 -11.27 -9.62
C ASP A 42 -15.96 -10.67 -8.41
N LYS A 43 -15.24 -10.01 -7.49
CA LYS A 43 -15.81 -9.18 -6.42
C LYS A 43 -15.97 -7.73 -6.87
N ASP A 44 -14.99 -7.22 -7.59
CA ASP A 44 -15.01 -5.90 -8.21
C ASP A 44 -15.59 -5.93 -9.64
N ASN A 45 -15.84 -4.77 -10.24
CA ASN A 45 -16.60 -4.66 -11.50
C ASN A 45 -15.73 -4.20 -12.69
N GLY A 46 -14.47 -4.61 -12.74
CA GLY A 46 -13.56 -4.29 -13.85
C GLY A 46 -13.47 -2.79 -14.12
N CYS A 47 -13.90 -2.34 -15.30
CA CYS A 47 -13.91 -0.93 -15.69
C CYS A 47 -15.07 -0.09 -15.11
N ASN A 48 -15.98 -0.70 -14.33
CA ASN A 48 -17.10 0.00 -13.68
C ASN A 48 -16.83 0.30 -12.20
N GLY A 49 -15.58 0.20 -11.75
CA GLY A 49 -15.18 0.48 -10.39
C GLY A 49 -14.98 -0.76 -9.52
N GLY A 50 -14.45 -0.52 -8.33
CA GLY A 50 -14.08 -1.54 -7.36
C GLY A 50 -13.44 -0.91 -6.12
N LEU A 51 -13.03 -1.73 -5.16
CA LEU A 51 -12.46 -1.30 -3.89
C LEU A 51 -11.11 -1.99 -3.64
N MET A 52 -10.11 -1.22 -3.20
CA MET A 52 -8.75 -1.75 -2.98
C MET A 52 -8.70 -2.90 -1.96
N LEU A 53 -9.53 -2.89 -0.91
CA LEU A 53 -9.62 -4.03 0.01
C LEU A 53 -10.23 -5.28 -0.62
N GLN A 54 -11.23 -5.11 -1.50
CA GLN A 54 -11.83 -6.25 -2.20
C GLN A 54 -10.81 -6.90 -3.14
N ALA A 55 -10.03 -6.09 -3.86
CA ALA A 55 -8.89 -6.57 -4.63
C ALA A 55 -7.88 -7.37 -3.79
N PHE A 56 -7.47 -6.86 -2.63
CA PHE A 56 -6.56 -7.59 -1.73
C PHE A 56 -7.19 -8.90 -1.24
N GLU A 57 -8.46 -8.86 -0.85
CA GLU A 57 -9.20 -10.04 -0.38
C GLU A 57 -9.36 -11.10 -1.48
N TRP A 58 -9.70 -10.68 -2.71
CA TRP A 58 -9.83 -11.56 -3.86
C TRP A 58 -8.50 -12.24 -4.19
N LEU A 59 -7.41 -11.48 -4.22
CA LEU A 59 -6.05 -12.02 -4.43
C LEU A 59 -5.73 -13.11 -3.40
N LEU A 60 -5.98 -12.84 -2.11
CA LEU A 60 -5.74 -13.78 -1.03
C LEU A 60 -6.56 -15.07 -1.16
N ARG A 61 -7.86 -14.93 -1.45
CA ARG A 61 -8.80 -16.06 -1.48
C ARG A 61 -8.71 -16.90 -2.76
N HIS A 62 -8.47 -16.29 -3.90
CA HIS A 62 -8.54 -16.97 -5.20
C HIS A 62 -7.17 -17.15 -5.87
N MET A 63 -6.21 -16.28 -5.60
CA MET A 63 -4.87 -16.31 -6.21
C MET A 63 -3.76 -16.68 -5.21
N TYR A 64 -4.10 -17.12 -3.99
CA TYR A 64 -3.13 -17.39 -2.92
C TYR A 64 -2.20 -16.19 -2.61
N GLY A 65 -2.72 -14.98 -2.85
CA GLY A 65 -2.00 -13.70 -2.73
C GLY A 65 -1.11 -13.34 -3.91
N ILE A 66 -1.09 -14.12 -4.99
CA ILE A 66 -0.16 -13.92 -6.13
C ILE A 66 -0.66 -12.79 -7.03
N VAL A 67 0.24 -11.86 -7.33
CA VAL A 67 0.07 -10.85 -8.37
C VAL A 67 1.08 -11.09 -9.48
N PHE A 68 0.63 -11.15 -10.73
CA PHE A 68 1.48 -11.35 -11.90
C PHE A 68 2.23 -10.06 -12.29
N THR A 69 3.35 -10.21 -13.00
CA THR A 69 4.08 -9.06 -13.55
C THR A 69 3.30 -8.39 -14.67
N GLU A 70 3.37 -7.05 -14.75
CA GLU A 70 2.79 -6.26 -15.86
C GLU A 70 3.32 -6.75 -17.22
N LYS A 71 4.59 -7.16 -17.29
CA LYS A 71 5.20 -7.68 -18.51
C LYS A 71 4.53 -8.98 -19.01
N SER A 72 4.15 -9.88 -18.10
CA SER A 72 3.51 -11.15 -18.47
C SER A 72 2.00 -11.03 -18.67
N TYR A 73 1.38 -10.04 -18.04
CA TYR A 73 -0.06 -9.75 -18.14
C TYR A 73 -0.26 -8.23 -18.30
N PRO A 74 -0.06 -7.69 -19.51
CA PRO A 74 -0.08 -6.26 -19.76
C PRO A 74 -1.48 -5.67 -19.63
N TYR A 75 -1.54 -4.37 -19.32
CA TYR A 75 -2.77 -3.62 -19.28
C TYR A 75 -3.32 -3.38 -20.70
N THR A 76 -4.52 -3.90 -20.97
CA THR A 76 -5.22 -3.81 -22.25
C THR A 76 -6.56 -3.10 -22.15
N SER A 77 -7.03 -2.79 -20.94
CA SER A 77 -8.33 -2.15 -20.72
C SER A 77 -8.35 -0.62 -20.89
N GLY A 78 -7.28 -0.01 -21.40
CA GLY A 78 -7.19 1.45 -21.51
C GLY A 78 -8.28 2.12 -22.37
N ASN A 79 -8.93 1.38 -23.26
CA ASN A 79 -10.06 1.86 -24.07
C ASN A 79 -11.43 1.69 -23.39
N GLY A 80 -11.49 1.11 -22.18
CA GLY A 80 -12.72 0.80 -21.46
C GLY A 80 -13.21 -0.65 -21.58
N ASP A 81 -12.62 -1.45 -22.48
CA ASP A 81 -13.01 -2.84 -22.66
C ASP A 81 -12.31 -3.75 -21.64
N VAL A 82 -13.05 -4.71 -21.09
CA VAL A 82 -12.51 -5.72 -20.18
C VAL A 82 -12.33 -7.03 -20.95
N ALA A 83 -11.08 -7.44 -21.16
CA ALA A 83 -10.77 -8.75 -21.72
C ALA A 83 -11.11 -9.86 -20.70
N GLU A 84 -11.38 -11.07 -21.20
CA GLU A 84 -11.55 -12.24 -20.34
C GLU A 84 -10.31 -12.49 -19.45
N CYS A 85 -10.54 -13.09 -18.29
CA CYS A 85 -9.45 -13.51 -17.40
C CYS A 85 -8.52 -14.50 -18.12
N LEU A 86 -7.25 -14.14 -18.23
CA LEU A 86 -6.24 -14.94 -18.91
C LEU A 86 -5.82 -16.11 -18.01
N ASN A 87 -6.11 -17.33 -18.46
CA ASN A 87 -5.56 -18.54 -17.87
C ASN A 87 -4.44 -19.10 -18.76
N SER A 88 -3.19 -18.75 -18.46
CA SER A 88 -2.04 -19.17 -19.27
C SER A 88 -0.84 -19.55 -18.40
N SER A 89 -0.15 -20.63 -18.76
CA SER A 89 1.11 -21.04 -18.14
C SER A 89 2.28 -20.08 -18.41
N LYS A 90 2.09 -19.07 -19.27
CA LYS A 90 3.07 -18.02 -19.55
C LYS A 90 3.05 -16.86 -18.56
N LEU A 91 2.05 -16.81 -17.67
CA LEU A 91 1.95 -15.80 -16.63
C LEU A 91 3.08 -15.97 -15.61
N VAL A 92 3.73 -14.86 -15.24
CA VAL A 92 4.88 -14.85 -14.35
C VAL A 92 4.49 -14.20 -13.02
N PRO A 93 4.49 -14.92 -11.89
CA PRO A 93 4.30 -14.34 -10.57
C PRO A 93 5.35 -13.26 -10.29
N GLY A 94 4.91 -12.06 -9.92
CA GLY A 94 5.78 -10.91 -9.62
C GLY A 94 5.90 -10.63 -8.13
N ALA A 95 4.79 -10.75 -7.39
CA ALA A 95 4.74 -10.52 -5.96
C ALA A 95 3.72 -11.45 -5.29
N ARG A 96 3.81 -11.57 -3.96
CA ARG A 96 2.81 -12.27 -3.15
C ARG A 96 2.51 -11.49 -1.87
N ILE A 97 1.23 -11.28 -1.62
CA ILE A 97 0.72 -10.75 -0.34
C ILE A 97 0.21 -11.89 0.54
N ASP A 98 0.19 -11.68 1.84
CA ASP A 98 -0.36 -12.65 2.82
C ASP A 98 -1.38 -12.02 3.79
N GLY A 99 -1.67 -10.72 3.60
CA GLY A 99 -2.70 -10.02 4.34
C GLY A 99 -2.92 -8.60 3.83
N TYR A 100 -3.73 -7.85 4.56
CA TYR A 100 -3.93 -6.42 4.38
C TYR A 100 -4.35 -5.78 5.71
N VAL A 101 -4.25 -4.46 5.77
CA VAL A 101 -4.65 -3.64 6.92
C VAL A 101 -5.47 -2.44 6.45
N MET A 102 -6.46 -2.07 7.25
CA MET A 102 -7.10 -0.76 7.18
C MET A 102 -6.44 0.13 8.23
N ILE A 103 -5.90 1.25 7.79
CA ILE A 103 -5.25 2.23 8.65
C ILE A 103 -6.36 3.11 9.28
N PRO A 104 -6.23 3.55 10.54
CA PRO A 104 -7.21 4.48 11.11
C PRO A 104 -7.37 5.75 10.27
N SER A 105 -8.62 6.21 10.10
CA SER A 105 -8.96 7.46 9.41
C SER A 105 -8.48 8.68 10.22
N ASN A 106 -7.20 8.98 10.08
CA ASN A 106 -6.54 10.10 10.74
C ASN A 106 -5.23 10.44 10.02
N GLU A 107 -5.10 11.67 9.51
CA GLU A 107 -3.94 12.11 8.74
C GLU A 107 -2.60 11.97 9.48
N THR A 108 -2.58 12.22 10.80
CA THR A 108 -1.37 12.05 11.62
C THR A 108 -0.96 10.59 11.73
N VAL A 109 -1.94 9.69 11.93
CA VAL A 109 -1.69 8.24 11.96
C VAL A 109 -1.23 7.75 10.59
N MET A 110 -1.86 8.22 9.52
CA MET A 110 -1.46 7.89 8.15
C MET A 110 -0.03 8.37 7.85
N ALA A 111 0.36 9.57 8.28
CA ALA A 111 1.72 10.08 8.08
C ALA A 111 2.75 9.21 8.78
N ALA A 112 2.50 8.87 10.05
CA ALA A 112 3.36 8.00 10.83
C ALA A 112 3.45 6.58 10.22
N TRP A 113 2.31 6.03 9.80
CA TRP A 113 2.27 4.74 9.13
C TRP A 113 3.06 4.78 7.83
N LEU A 114 2.86 5.80 6.99
CA LEU A 114 3.53 5.95 5.70
C LEU A 114 5.05 6.09 5.85
N ALA A 115 5.52 6.84 6.84
CA ALA A 115 6.95 6.98 7.12
C ALA A 115 7.60 5.64 7.51
N GLU A 116 6.90 4.82 8.29
CA GLU A 116 7.42 3.54 8.79
C GLU A 116 7.19 2.38 7.81
N ASN A 117 6.09 2.39 7.06
CA ASN A 117 5.59 1.26 6.27
C ASN A 117 5.43 1.55 4.78
N GLY A 118 5.70 2.77 4.33
CA GLY A 118 5.69 3.15 2.91
C GLY A 118 4.31 3.52 2.36
N PRO A 119 4.15 3.49 1.03
CA PRO A 119 2.95 3.98 0.35
C PRO A 119 1.63 3.32 0.78
N ILE A 120 0.55 4.12 0.82
CA ILE A 120 -0.81 3.72 1.24
C ILE A 120 -1.77 3.87 0.05
N ALA A 121 -2.57 2.84 -0.23
CA ALA A 121 -3.69 2.98 -1.16
C ALA A 121 -4.83 3.76 -0.48
N ILE A 122 -5.28 4.86 -1.08
CA ILE A 122 -6.31 5.74 -0.51
C ILE A 122 -7.45 5.99 -1.49
N GLY A 123 -8.65 6.16 -0.97
CA GLY A 123 -9.77 6.77 -1.70
C GLY A 123 -9.71 8.29 -1.58
N VAL A 124 -10.09 9.01 -2.64
CA VAL A 124 -10.25 10.47 -2.66
C VAL A 124 -11.48 10.90 -3.46
N ASP A 125 -11.94 12.12 -3.23
CA ASP A 125 -12.75 12.89 -4.17
C ASP A 125 -11.81 13.60 -5.17
N ALA A 126 -11.74 13.08 -6.39
CA ALA A 126 -10.89 13.61 -7.45
C ALA A 126 -11.57 14.72 -8.28
N SER A 127 -12.72 15.27 -7.87
CA SER A 127 -13.41 16.32 -8.63
C SER A 127 -12.51 17.53 -8.90
N SER A 128 -11.67 17.90 -7.92
CA SER A 128 -10.71 18.99 -8.04
C SER A 128 -9.44 18.62 -8.85
N PHE A 129 -9.21 17.32 -9.13
CA PHE A 129 -8.04 16.86 -9.88
C PHE A 129 -8.18 17.12 -11.39
N MET A 130 -9.42 17.25 -11.87
CA MET A 130 -9.72 17.48 -13.29
C MET A 130 -9.10 18.78 -13.84
N SER A 131 -8.95 19.80 -12.99
CA SER A 131 -8.35 21.09 -13.35
C SER A 131 -6.93 21.28 -12.81
N TYR A 132 -6.40 20.30 -12.07
CA TYR A 132 -5.06 20.36 -11.49
C TYR A 132 -3.97 20.31 -12.57
N GLN A 133 -2.99 21.20 -12.45
CA GLN A 133 -1.81 21.23 -13.33
C GLN A 133 -0.50 21.13 -12.54
N SER A 134 -0.37 21.91 -11.47
CA SER A 134 0.80 21.89 -10.59
C SER A 134 0.52 22.64 -9.28
N GLY A 135 1.45 22.58 -8.34
CA GLY A 135 1.36 23.28 -7.05
C GLY A 135 0.72 22.42 -5.96
N VAL A 136 0.45 23.04 -4.79
CA VAL A 136 -0.27 22.38 -3.70
C VAL A 136 -1.74 22.74 -3.81
N LEU A 137 -2.60 21.73 -3.96
CA LEU A 137 -4.05 21.89 -3.96
C LEU A 137 -4.53 22.15 -2.51
N THR A 138 -4.84 23.40 -2.21
CA THR A 138 -5.28 23.85 -0.88
C THR A 138 -6.79 23.87 -0.71
N SER A 139 -7.53 23.86 -1.81
CA SER A 139 -8.98 23.73 -1.82
C SER A 139 -9.34 22.53 -2.67
N CYS A 140 -9.72 21.46 -2.00
CA CYS A 140 -10.20 20.24 -2.63
C CYS A 140 -11.56 19.90 -2.03
N ALA A 141 -12.59 19.90 -2.87
CA ALA A 141 -13.92 19.47 -2.46
C ALA A 141 -13.87 18.03 -1.91
N GLY A 142 -14.74 17.75 -0.94
CA GLY A 142 -14.82 16.45 -0.28
C GLY A 142 -16.27 16.03 -0.15
N ASP A 143 -16.96 15.87 -1.29
CA ASP A 143 -18.37 15.55 -1.32
C ASP A 143 -18.58 14.03 -1.27
N ALA A 144 -17.83 13.28 -2.09
CA ALA A 144 -17.88 11.82 -2.11
C ALA A 144 -16.60 11.20 -2.67
N LEU A 145 -16.18 10.07 -2.09
CA LEU A 145 -15.10 9.26 -2.65
C LEU A 145 -15.50 8.75 -4.04
N ASN A 146 -14.68 9.03 -5.05
CA ASN A 146 -14.94 8.65 -6.44
C ASN A 146 -13.69 8.14 -7.17
N HIS A 147 -12.52 8.14 -6.52
CA HIS A 147 -11.26 7.76 -7.16
C HIS A 147 -10.28 7.08 -6.19
N GLY A 148 -9.55 6.08 -6.69
CA GLY A 148 -8.49 5.38 -5.96
C GLY A 148 -7.11 5.85 -6.42
N VAL A 149 -6.25 6.22 -5.48
CA VAL A 149 -4.89 6.72 -5.74
C VAL A 149 -3.88 6.16 -4.74
N LEU A 150 -2.60 6.44 -4.92
CA LEU A 150 -1.54 5.96 -4.03
C LEU A 150 -0.85 7.14 -3.33
N LEU A 151 -0.95 7.21 -2.02
CA LEU A 151 -0.23 8.15 -1.18
C LEU A 151 1.23 7.68 -1.05
N VAL A 152 2.20 8.48 -1.49
CA VAL A 152 3.62 8.06 -1.58
C VAL A 152 4.57 8.87 -0.72
N GLY A 153 4.13 10.00 -0.16
CA GLY A 153 5.00 10.91 0.58
C GLY A 153 4.24 12.06 1.20
N TYR A 154 4.94 12.83 2.03
CA TYR A 154 4.47 14.11 2.56
C TYR A 154 5.64 15.04 2.86
N ASN A 155 5.36 16.33 3.02
CA ASN A 155 6.33 17.32 3.46
C ASN A 155 5.67 18.35 4.39
N THR A 156 6.23 18.52 5.58
CA THR A 156 5.77 19.46 6.62
C THR A 156 6.71 20.65 6.85
N THR A 157 7.81 20.74 6.11
CA THR A 157 8.87 21.74 6.32
C THR A 157 8.70 23.02 5.49
N GLY A 158 7.78 23.03 4.52
CA GLY A 158 7.47 24.18 3.66
C GLY A 158 6.34 25.07 4.21
N GLY A 159 5.95 26.09 3.42
CA GLY A 159 4.91 27.03 3.82
C GLY A 159 3.52 26.39 3.99
N VAL A 160 3.14 25.50 3.08
CA VAL A 160 1.91 24.71 3.17
C VAL A 160 2.30 23.24 3.25
N PRO A 161 2.08 22.54 4.38
CA PRO A 161 2.27 21.10 4.46
C PRO A 161 1.43 20.35 3.43
N TYR A 162 2.01 19.38 2.73
CA TYR A 162 1.33 18.65 1.66
C TYR A 162 1.64 17.16 1.64
N TRP A 163 0.65 16.39 1.19
CA TRP A 163 0.77 15.02 0.72
C TRP A 163 1.29 14.97 -0.71
N VAL A 164 1.99 13.90 -1.08
CA VAL A 164 2.36 13.56 -2.46
C VAL A 164 1.60 12.31 -2.86
N ILE A 165 0.79 12.42 -3.91
CA ILE A 165 -0.11 11.36 -4.36
C ILE A 165 0.23 11.00 -5.80
N LYS A 166 0.45 9.71 -6.06
CA LYS A 166 0.61 9.14 -7.40
C LYS A 166 -0.77 8.84 -7.99
N ASN A 167 -1.04 9.38 -9.17
CA ASN A 167 -2.28 9.13 -9.91
C ASN A 167 -2.05 8.12 -11.05
N SER A 168 -3.14 7.69 -11.69
CA SER A 168 -3.17 6.70 -12.77
C SER A 168 -3.57 7.30 -14.13
N TRP A 169 -3.33 8.59 -14.35
CA TRP A 169 -3.74 9.32 -15.57
C TRP A 169 -2.58 9.66 -16.52
N GLY A 170 -1.47 8.91 -16.43
CA GLY A 170 -0.28 9.17 -17.23
C GLY A 170 0.58 10.31 -16.70
N GLU A 171 1.77 10.48 -17.28
CA GLU A 171 2.78 11.43 -16.81
C GLU A 171 2.57 12.86 -17.31
N ASP A 172 1.71 13.06 -18.32
CA ASP A 172 1.40 14.39 -18.83
C ASP A 172 0.41 15.14 -17.94
N TRP A 173 -0.32 14.41 -17.08
CA TRP A 173 -1.23 15.00 -16.11
C TRP A 173 -0.47 15.45 -14.84
N GLY A 174 -0.83 16.63 -14.32
CA GLY A 174 -0.29 17.14 -13.07
C GLY A 174 1.24 17.29 -13.08
N GLU A 175 1.85 16.97 -11.94
CA GLU A 175 3.30 17.04 -11.74
C GLU A 175 3.92 15.68 -12.09
N LYS A 176 4.04 15.38 -13.40
CA LYS A 176 4.56 14.09 -13.88
C LYS A 176 3.74 12.88 -13.41
N GLY A 177 2.41 13.01 -13.41
CA GLY A 177 1.48 11.99 -12.92
C GLY A 177 1.19 12.07 -11.42
N TYR A 178 1.71 13.07 -10.73
CA TYR A 178 1.51 13.29 -9.29
C TYR A 178 0.70 14.57 -9.02
N VAL A 179 0.12 14.60 -7.83
CA VAL A 179 -0.53 15.79 -7.25
C VAL A 179 -0.08 15.98 -5.83
N ARG A 180 0.07 17.25 -5.43
CA ARG A 180 0.27 17.64 -4.04
C ARG A 180 -1.00 18.21 -3.45
N VAL A 181 -1.43 17.69 -2.30
CA VAL A 181 -2.68 18.07 -1.64
C VAL A 181 -2.37 18.54 -0.22
N ALA A 182 -2.99 19.64 0.22
CA ALA A 182 -2.75 20.18 1.56
C ALA A 182 -3.08 19.16 2.68
N MET A 183 -2.24 19.10 3.70
CA MET A 183 -2.45 18.24 4.87
C MET A 183 -3.29 18.93 5.96
N GLY A 184 -3.92 18.12 6.81
CA GLY A 184 -4.55 18.55 8.06
C GLY A 184 -5.98 19.08 7.91
N LEU A 185 -6.57 18.96 6.73
CA LEU A 185 -7.92 19.44 6.40
C LEU A 185 -8.84 18.32 5.92
N ASN A 186 -8.38 17.06 5.93
CA ASN A 186 -8.99 15.93 5.21
C ASN A 186 -9.39 16.32 3.78
N ALA A 187 -8.49 17.05 3.10
CA ALA A 187 -8.73 17.53 1.74
C ALA A 187 -9.02 16.34 0.81
N CYS A 188 -10.01 16.49 -0.07
CA CYS A 188 -10.46 15.39 -0.94
C CYS A 188 -10.94 14.13 -0.19
N LEU A 189 -11.29 14.21 1.10
CA LEU A 189 -11.62 13.04 1.93
C LEU A 189 -10.51 11.96 1.98
N LEU A 190 -9.24 12.37 1.81
CA LEU A 190 -8.12 11.45 1.63
C LEU A 190 -7.88 10.49 2.80
N SER A 191 -8.39 10.79 4.00
CA SER A 191 -8.23 9.93 5.16
C SER A 191 -9.35 8.90 5.34
N GLU A 192 -10.41 8.94 4.53
CA GLU A 192 -11.61 8.11 4.75
C GLU A 192 -11.40 6.62 4.43
N TYR A 193 -10.50 6.28 3.50
CA TYR A 193 -10.25 4.90 3.09
C TYR A 193 -8.77 4.55 2.88
N PRO A 194 -7.92 4.60 3.92
CA PRO A 194 -6.50 4.28 3.82
C PRO A 194 -6.22 2.81 4.11
N VAL A 195 -5.66 2.11 3.14
CA VAL A 195 -5.45 0.65 3.21
C VAL A 195 -4.09 0.26 2.65
N SER A 196 -3.55 -0.85 3.12
CA SER A 196 -2.31 -1.41 2.59
C SER A 196 -2.34 -2.93 2.62
N ALA A 197 -1.79 -3.55 1.58
CA ALA A 197 -1.42 -4.95 1.63
C ALA A 197 -0.31 -5.18 2.67
N HIS A 198 -0.24 -6.42 3.15
CA HIS A 198 0.87 -6.93 3.95
C HIS A 198 1.65 -7.94 3.09
N VAL A 199 2.98 -7.83 3.14
CA VAL A 199 3.92 -8.72 2.48
C VAL A 199 4.76 -9.38 3.56
N PRO A 200 4.94 -10.71 3.54
CA PRO A 200 5.80 -11.38 4.50
C PRO A 200 7.22 -10.85 4.36
N GLN A 201 7.85 -10.45 5.47
CA GLN A 201 9.25 -10.06 5.45
C GLN A 201 10.09 -11.24 4.96
N SER A 202 11.02 -10.98 4.04
CA SER A 202 12.00 -11.98 3.65
C SER A 202 12.80 -12.37 4.89
N LEU A 203 12.78 -13.64 5.27
CA LEU A 203 13.66 -14.21 6.30
C LEU A 203 15.10 -14.26 5.78
N THR A 204 15.65 -13.15 5.30
CA THR A 204 17.10 -13.01 5.20
C THR A 204 17.61 -12.92 6.64
N PRO A 205 18.50 -13.83 7.08
CA PRO A 205 19.17 -13.65 8.36
C PRO A 205 19.78 -12.26 8.35
N ALA A 206 19.53 -11.47 9.39
CA ALA A 206 20.26 -10.23 9.61
C ALA A 206 21.73 -10.51 9.31
N SER A 207 22.31 -9.75 8.38
CA SER A 207 23.74 -9.78 8.10
C SER A 207 24.45 -9.91 9.44
N THR A 208 25.27 -10.94 9.58
CA THR A 208 26.12 -11.15 10.76
C THR A 208 26.98 -9.89 10.93
N ALA A 209 26.46 -8.94 11.70
CA ALA A 209 27.26 -7.90 12.30
C ALA A 209 28.22 -8.67 13.20
N SER A 210 29.47 -8.73 12.75
CA SER A 210 30.62 -9.17 13.53
C SER A 210 30.79 -8.21 14.72
N GLY A 211 29.91 -8.33 15.70
CA GLY A 211 30.03 -7.75 17.02
C GLY A 211 30.35 -8.89 17.96
N ASN A 212 31.57 -8.89 18.51
CA ASN A 212 32.00 -9.84 19.52
C ASN A 212 30.93 -9.96 20.62
N PHE A 213 30.26 -11.11 20.67
CA PHE A 213 29.42 -11.48 21.79
C PHE A 213 30.32 -11.67 23.01
N CYS A 214 30.23 -10.73 23.95
CA CYS A 214 30.84 -10.88 25.26
C CYS A 214 29.99 -11.86 26.07
N GLU A 215 30.48 -13.09 26.26
CA GLU A 215 29.82 -14.14 27.06
C GLU A 215 29.49 -13.71 28.51
N ALA A 216 30.09 -12.62 29.01
CA ALA A 216 29.84 -12.11 30.35
C ALA A 216 28.51 -11.35 30.53
N CYS A 217 27.80 -10.97 29.45
CA CYS A 217 26.54 -10.21 29.58
C CYS A 217 25.33 -11.08 29.96
N TRP A 218 25.38 -12.40 29.74
CA TRP A 218 24.27 -13.31 30.07
C TRP A 218 24.09 -13.49 31.59
N THR A 219 25.17 -13.46 32.36
CA THR A 219 25.12 -13.70 33.81
C THR A 219 24.45 -12.55 34.57
N VAL A 220 24.54 -11.32 34.04
CA VAL A 220 23.93 -10.13 34.65
C VAL A 220 22.42 -10.07 34.39
N MET A 221 21.96 -10.53 33.22
CA MET A 221 20.55 -10.50 32.86
C MET A 221 19.74 -11.57 33.61
N LEU A 222 20.31 -12.76 33.81
CA LEU A 222 19.66 -13.83 34.60
C LEU A 222 19.52 -13.46 36.09
N HIS A 223 20.50 -12.74 36.67
CA HIS A 223 20.42 -12.29 38.06
C HIS A 223 19.33 -11.23 38.29
N ARG A 224 19.07 -10.36 37.32
CA ARG A 224 17.98 -9.36 37.40
C ARG A 224 16.59 -9.98 37.24
N ILE A 225 16.44 -11.03 36.44
CA ILE A 225 15.15 -11.72 36.28
C ILE A 225 14.81 -12.54 37.54
N LEU A 226 15.81 -13.21 38.15
CA LEU A 226 15.59 -13.99 39.37
C LEU A 226 15.33 -13.14 40.61
N SER A 227 15.81 -11.88 40.67
CA SER A 227 15.48 -10.99 41.80
C SER A 227 14.04 -10.47 41.76
N VAL A 228 13.50 -10.22 40.55
CA VAL A 228 12.11 -9.75 40.36
C VAL A 228 11.08 -10.85 40.64
N LEU A 229 11.42 -12.11 40.35
CA LEU A 229 10.54 -13.25 40.62
C LEU A 229 10.45 -13.62 42.11
N LYS A 230 11.48 -13.31 42.92
CA LYS A 230 11.43 -13.50 44.39
C LYS A 230 10.64 -12.42 45.13
N THR A 231 10.49 -11.21 44.57
CA THR A 231 9.74 -10.12 45.21
C THR A 231 8.22 -10.19 45.00
N ASN A 232 7.74 -10.99 44.04
CA ASN A 232 6.31 -11.04 43.66
C ASN A 232 5.56 -12.31 44.10
N GLY A 233 6.11 -13.14 44.98
CA GLY A 233 5.32 -14.07 45.80
C GLY A 233 4.52 -15.19 45.09
N TRP A 234 4.86 -15.59 43.86
CA TRP A 234 4.20 -16.73 43.21
C TRP A 234 4.90 -18.04 43.53
N LEU A 235 4.45 -18.70 44.60
CA LEU A 235 4.75 -20.11 44.90
C LEU A 235 3.98 -21.01 43.93
N LEU A 236 4.68 -21.58 42.94
CA LEU A 236 4.20 -22.75 42.19
C LEU A 236 4.20 -23.96 43.13
N GLY A 237 3.03 -24.24 43.72
CA GLY A 237 2.77 -25.45 44.47
C GLY A 237 2.75 -26.68 43.55
N ARG A 238 3.53 -27.70 43.92
CA ARG A 238 3.49 -29.04 43.35
C ARG A 238 2.18 -29.74 43.71
N ARG A 239 1.50 -30.32 42.72
CA ARG A 239 1.00 -31.71 42.70
C ARG A 239 0.75 -32.13 41.27
#